data_AF-A0A2E0U353-F1
#
_entry.id   AF-A0A2E0U353-F1
#
_cell.length_a   1.000
_cell.length_b   1.000
_cell.length_c   1.000
_cell.angle_alpha   90.00
_cell.angle_beta   90.00
_cell.angle_gamma   90.00
#
_symmetry.space_group_name_H-M   'P 1'
#
loop_
_entity.id
_entity.type
_entity.pdbx_description
1 polymer ?
#
loop_
_entity_poly.entity_id
_entity_poly.type
_entity_poly.pdbx_seq_one_letter_code
_entity_poly.pdbx_strand_id
1 'polypeptide(L)'
;MANPLWTRFLIAGFALGVPLSPAAMAAPGLDVGQAALCSAAMKIKRDELPPGVRDALIFSKAADYFTRVGSDVGASIFREAETDHREALLDAQANGNPKFTKAVDGCRTYYETSSGE
;
A
#
# COMPACT_ATOMS: atom_id res chain seq x y z
N MET A 1 -16.04 13.96 46.09
CA MET A 1 -14.57 13.99 45.97
C MET A 1 -14.06 12.56 46.03
N ALA A 2 -13.11 12.23 45.13
CA ALA A 2 -12.25 11.05 45.09
C ALA A 2 -12.86 9.65 44.81
N ASN A 3 -12.57 9.21 43.59
CA ASN A 3 -12.58 7.89 42.96
C ASN A 3 -12.07 6.72 43.83
N PRO A 4 -12.67 5.51 43.74
CA PRO A 4 -11.96 4.28 44.08
C PRO A 4 -11.43 3.58 42.81
N LEU A 5 -10.11 3.39 42.83
CA LEU A 5 -9.36 2.42 42.04
C LEU A 5 -10.05 1.05 42.02
N TRP A 6 -10.46 0.60 40.84
CA TRP A 6 -10.61 -0.83 40.54
C TRP A 6 -9.87 -1.12 39.24
N THR A 7 -8.66 -1.65 39.41
CA THR A 7 -7.87 -2.31 38.39
C THR A 7 -8.34 -3.76 38.27
N ARG A 8 -8.29 -4.29 37.05
CA ARG A 8 -8.33 -5.73 36.66
C ARG A 8 -9.74 -6.26 36.39
N PHE A 9 -10.03 -7.02 35.32
CA PHE A 9 -9.21 -7.80 34.40
C PHE A 9 -10.12 -8.27 33.23
N LEU A 10 -9.56 -8.37 32.01
CA LEU A 10 -9.95 -9.26 30.89
C LEU A 10 -11.33 -8.95 30.26
N ILE A 11 -11.58 -9.09 28.96
CA ILE A 11 -11.35 -10.25 28.10
C ILE A 11 -11.35 -9.76 26.64
N ALA A 12 -10.46 -10.37 25.86
CA ALA A 12 -10.49 -10.55 24.42
C ALA A 12 -11.75 -10.06 23.69
N GLY A 13 -11.64 -8.90 23.05
CA GLY A 13 -12.38 -8.60 21.82
C GLY A 13 -11.44 -8.82 20.66
N PHE A 14 -11.52 -10.00 20.05
CA PHE A 14 -10.95 -10.32 18.74
C PHE A 14 -11.71 -9.47 17.70
N ALA A 15 -11.49 -8.17 17.72
CA ALA A 15 -11.97 -7.29 16.67
C ALA A 15 -11.03 -7.52 15.49
N LEU A 16 -11.50 -8.31 14.54
CA LEU A 16 -11.15 -8.23 13.11
C LEU A 16 -11.52 -6.82 12.61
N GLY A 17 -10.92 -5.79 13.19
CA GLY A 17 -10.94 -4.43 12.73
C GLY A 17 -9.61 -4.23 12.05
N VAL A 18 -9.55 -4.49 10.75
CA VAL A 18 -8.52 -3.88 9.92
C VAL A 18 -8.59 -2.38 10.22
N PRO A 19 -7.58 -1.76 10.85
CA PRO A 19 -7.58 -0.33 10.96
C PRO A 19 -7.46 0.18 9.53
N LEU A 20 -8.58 0.69 9.01
CA LEU A 20 -8.61 1.61 7.89
C LEU A 20 -7.84 2.84 8.35
N SER A 21 -6.51 2.80 8.25
CA SER A 21 -5.65 3.93 8.54
C SER A 21 -5.95 5.04 7.53
N PRO A 22 -6.38 6.23 7.98
CA PRO A 22 -6.27 7.44 7.17
C PRO A 22 -4.86 7.96 7.38
N ALA A 23 -3.88 7.42 6.66
CA ALA A 23 -2.49 7.90 6.74
C ALA A 23 -2.16 8.78 5.53
N ALA A 24 -2.89 9.89 5.41
CA ALA A 24 -2.31 11.10 4.84
C ALA A 24 -1.56 11.81 5.98
N MET A 25 -0.39 11.30 6.36
CA MET A 25 0.54 11.97 7.26
C MET A 25 1.98 11.69 6.81
N ALA A 26 2.72 12.80 6.60
CA ALA A 26 4.13 12.94 6.27
C ALA A 26 5.01 11.69 6.53
N ALA A 27 5.69 11.18 5.49
CA ALA A 27 6.45 9.93 5.61
C ALA A 27 7.96 10.17 5.87
N PRO A 28 8.50 9.70 7.01
CA PRO A 28 9.83 9.12 7.04
C PRO A 28 9.77 7.74 6.38
N GLY A 29 10.58 7.51 5.34
CA GLY A 29 10.93 6.22 4.72
C GLY A 29 9.81 5.16 4.57
N LEU A 30 9.31 4.98 3.33
CA LEU A 30 8.42 3.88 2.97
C LEU A 30 9.07 2.51 3.29
N ASP A 31 8.40 1.65 4.06
CA ASP A 31 8.91 0.30 4.36
C ASP A 31 8.78 -0.64 3.14
N VAL A 32 9.56 -1.72 3.10
CA VAL A 32 9.58 -2.73 2.02
C VAL A 32 8.20 -3.26 1.69
N GLY A 33 7.36 -3.56 2.69
CA GLY A 33 6.01 -4.07 2.44
C GLY A 33 5.11 -3.03 1.76
N GLN A 34 5.24 -1.76 2.16
CA GLN A 34 4.49 -0.66 1.56
C GLN A 34 4.98 -0.36 0.14
N ALA A 35 6.30 -0.39 -0.08
CA ALA A 35 6.91 -0.27 -1.39
C ALA A 35 6.43 -1.39 -2.33
N ALA A 36 6.41 -2.63 -1.85
CA ALA A 36 5.95 -3.80 -2.58
C ALA A 36 4.47 -3.69 -2.96
N LEU A 37 3.61 -3.30 -2.01
CA LEU A 37 2.19 -3.07 -2.26
C LEU A 37 1.97 -1.99 -3.32
N CYS A 38 2.66 -0.85 -3.19
CA CYS A 38 2.51 0.25 -4.13
C CYS A 38 3.06 -0.10 -5.50
N SER A 39 4.22 -0.77 -5.59
CA SER A 39 4.76 -1.25 -6.86
C SER A 39 3.78 -2.21 -7.56
N ALA A 40 3.23 -3.19 -6.84
CA ALA A 40 2.25 -4.13 -7.37
C ALA A 40 0.98 -3.41 -7.87
N ALA A 41 0.41 -2.49 -7.08
CA ALA A 41 -0.78 -1.74 -7.44
C ALA A 41 -0.56 -0.89 -8.71
N MET A 42 0.57 -0.19 -8.80
CA MET A 42 0.94 0.63 -9.95
C MET A 42 1.15 -0.23 -11.21
N LYS A 43 1.82 -1.39 -11.09
CA LYS A 43 2.03 -2.34 -12.21
C LYS A 43 0.71 -2.89 -12.74
N ILE A 44 -0.17 -3.36 -11.85
CA ILE A 44 -1.50 -3.85 -12.24
C ILE A 44 -2.27 -2.72 -12.95
N LYS A 45 -2.27 -1.50 -12.38
CA LYS A 45 -3.01 -0.38 -12.97
C LYS A 45 -2.48 0.04 -14.34
N ARG A 46 -1.15 0.01 -14.51
CA ARG A 46 -0.50 0.22 -15.81
C ARG A 46 -0.96 -0.82 -16.82
N ASP A 47 -1.02 -2.09 -16.43
CA ASP A 47 -1.36 -3.20 -17.31
C ASP A 47 -2.84 -3.17 -17.76
N GLU A 48 -3.72 -2.51 -17.00
CA GLU A 48 -5.11 -2.22 -17.43
C GLU A 48 -5.22 -1.14 -18.51
N LEU A 49 -4.18 -0.33 -18.68
CA LEU A 49 -4.20 0.82 -19.58
C LEU A 49 -3.57 0.47 -20.93
N PRO A 50 -4.09 1.02 -22.03
CA PRO A 50 -3.49 0.84 -23.33
C PRO A 50 -2.06 1.40 -23.35
N PRO A 51 -1.09 0.70 -23.97
CA PRO A 51 0.29 1.15 -24.00
C PRO A 51 0.42 2.52 -24.68
N GLY A 52 1.26 3.40 -24.12
CA GLY A 52 1.54 4.72 -24.68
C GLY A 52 0.61 5.84 -24.22
N VAL A 53 -0.41 5.57 -23.39
CA VAL A 53 -1.17 6.65 -22.74
C VAL A 53 -0.38 7.25 -21.58
N ARG A 54 -0.54 8.57 -21.39
CA ARG A 54 0.19 9.34 -20.36
C ARG A 54 0.04 8.72 -18.97
N ASP A 55 -1.16 8.29 -18.61
CA ASP A 55 -1.41 7.65 -17.31
C ASP A 55 -0.63 6.34 -17.15
N ALA A 56 -0.52 5.50 -18.18
CA ALA A 56 0.28 4.27 -18.12
C ALA A 56 1.77 4.59 -17.86
N LEU A 57 2.28 5.69 -18.43
CA LEU A 57 3.65 6.15 -18.16
C LEU A 57 3.82 6.60 -16.70
N ILE A 58 2.85 7.32 -16.14
CA ILE A 58 2.86 7.74 -14.74
C ILE A 58 2.87 6.52 -13.82
N PHE A 59 1.99 5.55 -14.06
CA PHE A 59 1.95 4.31 -13.29
C PHE A 59 3.24 3.50 -13.42
N SER A 60 3.87 3.49 -14.61
CA SER A 60 5.18 2.86 -14.78
C SER A 60 6.25 3.54 -13.93
N LYS A 61 6.38 4.88 -14.01
CA LYS A 61 7.36 5.62 -13.21
C LYS A 61 7.15 5.45 -11.71
N ALA A 62 5.90 5.47 -11.26
CA ALA A 62 5.56 5.22 -9.87
C ALA A 62 5.99 3.82 -9.43
N ALA A 63 5.72 2.78 -10.24
CA ALA A 63 6.17 1.42 -9.97
C ALA A 63 7.71 1.31 -9.87
N ASP A 64 8.44 1.96 -10.78
CA ASP A 64 9.91 2.01 -10.76
C ASP A 64 10.46 2.74 -9.52
N TYR A 65 9.81 3.83 -9.10
CA TYR A 65 10.15 4.50 -7.84
C TYR A 65 10.00 3.55 -6.64
N PHE A 66 8.84 2.91 -6.49
CA PHE A 66 8.59 2.00 -5.37
C PHE A 66 9.49 0.76 -5.41
N THR A 67 9.78 0.23 -6.60
CA THR A 67 10.72 -0.89 -6.77
C THR A 67 12.11 -0.51 -6.27
N ARG A 68 12.61 0.68 -6.62
CA ARG A 68 13.92 1.16 -6.13
C ARG A 68 13.93 1.33 -4.62
N VAL A 69 12.90 1.99 -4.06
CA VAL A 69 12.80 2.22 -2.61
C VAL A 69 12.74 0.90 -1.83
N GLY A 70 11.93 -0.06 -2.28
CA GLY A 70 11.80 -1.35 -1.60
C GLY A 70 13.00 -2.28 -1.78
N SER A 71 13.66 -2.23 -2.95
CA SER A 71 14.83 -3.09 -3.22
C SER A 71 16.09 -2.65 -2.48
N ASP A 72 16.20 -1.36 -2.11
CA ASP A 72 17.33 -0.81 -1.35
C ASP A 72 17.49 -1.46 0.03
N VAL A 73 16.36 -1.81 0.65
CA VAL A 73 16.31 -2.50 1.95
C VAL A 73 16.51 -4.01 1.80
N GLY A 74 16.07 -4.60 0.68
CA GLY A 74 16.27 -6.03 0.40
C GLY A 74 15.46 -6.55 -0.79
N ALA A 75 16.13 -6.72 -1.93
CA ALA A 75 15.49 -7.12 -3.19
C ALA A 75 14.70 -8.44 -3.13
N SER A 76 15.17 -9.45 -2.39
CA SER A 76 14.47 -10.74 -2.25
C SER A 76 13.15 -10.57 -1.47
N ILE A 77 13.22 -9.90 -0.31
CA ILE A 77 12.08 -9.64 0.57
C ILE A 77 11.05 -8.77 -0.17
N PHE A 78 11.51 -7.74 -0.88
CA PHE A 78 10.67 -6.91 -1.73
C PHE A 78 9.94 -7.74 -2.79
N ARG A 79 10.65 -8.64 -3.48
CA ARG A 79 10.06 -9.43 -4.58
C ARG A 79 9.02 -10.43 -4.09
N GLU A 80 9.28 -11.07 -2.95
CA GLU A 80 8.30 -11.95 -2.30
C GLU A 80 7.04 -11.16 -1.91
N ALA A 81 7.21 -10.05 -1.17
CA ALA A 81 6.11 -9.20 -0.77
C ALA A 81 5.35 -8.60 -1.97
N GLU A 82 6.04 -8.23 -3.05
CA GLU A 82 5.41 -7.71 -4.27
C GLU A 82 4.53 -8.77 -4.93
N THR A 83 5.00 -10.01 -4.95
CA THR A 83 4.25 -11.14 -5.52
C THR A 83 2.98 -11.39 -4.71
N ASP A 84 3.11 -11.49 -3.39
CA ASP A 84 1.98 -11.71 -2.47
C ASP A 84 0.94 -10.57 -2.57
N HIS A 85 1.41 -9.32 -2.61
CA HIS A 85 0.52 -8.17 -2.77
C HIS A 85 -0.14 -8.13 -4.14
N ARG A 86 0.57 -8.50 -5.21
CA ARG A 86 -0.01 -8.57 -6.55
C ARG A 86 -1.15 -9.57 -6.61
N GLU A 87 -0.97 -10.77 -6.08
CA GLU A 87 -2.01 -11.80 -6.04
C GLU A 87 -3.24 -11.31 -5.24
N ALA A 88 -3.01 -10.74 -4.05
CA ALA A 88 -4.09 -10.23 -3.21
C ALA A 88 -4.84 -9.04 -3.84
N LEU A 89 -4.16 -8.20 -4.62
CA LEU A 89 -4.78 -7.06 -5.32
C LEU A 89 -5.58 -7.50 -6.54
N LEU A 90 -5.10 -8.49 -7.29
CA LEU A 90 -5.84 -9.09 -8.41
C LEU A 90 -7.09 -9.82 -7.93
N ASP A 91 -7.01 -10.57 -6.83
CA ASP A 91 -8.20 -11.17 -6.19
C ASP A 91 -9.20 -10.09 -5.77
N ALA A 92 -8.72 -9.03 -5.10
CA ALA A 92 -9.58 -7.91 -4.71
C ALA A 92 -10.26 -7.25 -5.92
N GLN A 93 -9.53 -7.04 -7.02
CA GLN A 93 -10.07 -6.48 -8.26
C GLN A 93 -11.12 -7.40 -8.88
N ALA A 94 -10.85 -8.70 -8.98
CA ALA A 94 -11.77 -9.69 -9.53
C ALA A 94 -13.07 -9.80 -8.71
N ASN A 95 -12.98 -9.62 -7.40
CA ASN A 95 -14.12 -9.67 -6.47
C ASN A 95 -14.82 -8.30 -6.29
N GLY A 96 -14.44 -7.26 -7.04
CA GLY A 96 -15.03 -5.92 -6.93
C GLY A 96 -14.74 -5.21 -5.60
N ASN A 97 -13.72 -5.67 -4.86
CA ASN A 97 -13.32 -5.09 -3.59
C ASN A 97 -12.55 -3.77 -3.82
N PRO A 98 -12.93 -2.67 -3.13
CA PRO A 98 -12.30 -1.36 -3.34
C PRO A 98 -10.83 -1.29 -2.88
N LYS A 99 -10.28 -2.35 -2.28
CA LYS A 99 -8.87 -2.41 -1.83
C LYS A 99 -7.89 -2.10 -2.95
N PHE A 100 -8.12 -2.61 -4.16
CA PHE A 100 -7.26 -2.30 -5.31
C PHE A 100 -7.31 -0.80 -5.66
N THR A 101 -8.50 -0.24 -5.85
CA THR A 101 -8.66 1.18 -6.18
C THR A 101 -8.09 2.10 -5.12
N LYS A 102 -8.29 1.79 -3.83
CA LYS A 102 -7.70 2.56 -2.72
C LYS A 102 -6.18 2.48 -2.69
N ALA A 103 -5.61 1.30 -2.96
CA ALA A 103 -4.16 1.14 -3.05
C ALA A 103 -3.58 1.97 -4.19
N VAL A 104 -4.20 1.93 -5.37
CA VAL A 104 -3.78 2.73 -6.53
C VAL A 104 -3.84 4.22 -6.22
N ASP A 105 -4.94 4.72 -5.66
CA ASP A 105 -5.12 6.14 -5.35
C ASP A 105 -4.08 6.62 -4.31
N GLY A 106 -3.98 5.91 -3.17
CA GLY A 106 -3.05 6.27 -2.11
C GLY A 106 -1.58 6.20 -2.55
N CYS A 107 -1.18 5.17 -3.28
CA CYS A 107 0.19 5.04 -3.77
C CYS A 107 0.51 6.05 -4.88
N ARG A 108 -0.46 6.44 -5.70
CA ARG A 108 -0.29 7.52 -6.69
C ARG A 108 -0.09 8.86 -5.98
N THR A 109 -0.96 9.21 -5.03
CA THR A 109 -0.81 10.45 -4.24
C THR A 109 0.52 10.47 -3.50
N TYR A 110 0.95 9.34 -2.94
CA TYR A 110 2.26 9.23 -2.31
C TYR A 110 3.39 9.51 -3.31
N TYR A 111 3.36 8.88 -4.49
CA TYR A 111 4.36 9.11 -5.52
C TYR A 111 4.38 10.57 -5.97
N GLU A 112 3.24 11.17 -6.30
CA GLU A 112 3.15 12.59 -6.72
C GLU A 112 3.68 13.55 -5.64
N THR A 113 3.48 13.24 -4.36
CA THR A 113 3.97 14.07 -3.24
C THR A 113 5.44 13.82 -2.88
N SER A 114 5.96 12.63 -3.15
CA SER A 114 7.29 12.18 -2.68
C SER A 114 8.37 12.15 -3.76
N SER A 115 8.00 11.97 -5.03
CA SER A 115 8.96 11.91 -6.15
C SER A 115 9.39 13.30 -6.63
N GLY A 116 8.59 14.33 -6.35
CA GLY A 116 8.85 15.71 -6.80
C GLY A 116 8.74 15.92 -8.32
N GLU A 117 8.12 14.97 -9.04
CA GLU A 117 7.83 15.07 -10.49
C GLU A 117 6.52 15.82 -10.79
#